data_AF-X1W2V5-F1
#
_entry.id   AF-X1W2V5-F1
#
_cell.length_a   1.000
_cell.length_b   1.000
_cell.length_c   1.000
_cell.angle_alpha   90.00
_cell.angle_beta   90.00
_cell.angle_gamma   90.00
#
_symmetry.space_group_name_H-M   'P 1'
#
loop_
_entity.id
_entity.type
_entity.pdbx_description
1 polymer ?
#
loop_
_entity_poly.entity_id
_entity_poly.type
_entity_poly.pdbx_seq_one_letter_code
_entity_poly.pdbx_strand_id
1 'polypeptide(L)'
;LQRVIAQIEKQYGQGAIMQMDEHRYARIEGIPTGSLSLDIALGGAGIPRGRVTEVFGPEASGKTTLALHVIANAQRAGGVVAFIDAEHVLDPTWAKKLGVDVSSLLISQPDTGEQALEITEMLIRSDSVD
;
A
#
# COMPACT_ATOMS: atom_id res chain seq x y z
N LEU A 1 22.88 27.67 8.95
CA LEU A 1 21.73 26.84 8.53
C LEU A 1 21.18 27.26 7.16
N GLN A 2 20.65 28.46 6.97
CA GLN A 2 20.10 28.91 5.67
C GLN A 2 21.06 28.78 4.47
N ARG A 3 22.36 29.08 4.65
CA ARG A 3 23.37 28.87 3.59
C ARG A 3 23.52 27.40 3.18
N VAL A 4 23.42 26.48 4.14
CA VAL A 4 23.51 25.03 3.89
C VAL A 4 22.25 24.55 3.17
N ILE A 5 21.08 25.02 3.58
CA ILE A 5 19.80 24.77 2.91
C ILE A 5 19.85 25.23 1.44
N ALA A 6 20.27 26.47 1.18
CA ALA A 6 20.38 26.99 -0.18
C ALA A 6 21.40 26.22 -1.04
N GLN A 7 22.48 25.72 -0.43
CA GLN A 7 23.48 24.91 -1.12
C GLN A 7 22.92 23.53 -1.50
N ILE A 8 22.12 22.91 -0.62
CA ILE A 8 21.41 21.65 -0.89
C ILE A 8 20.40 21.85 -2.02
N GLU A 9 19.57 22.89 -1.97
CA GLU A 9 18.60 23.17 -3.04
C GLU A 9 19.26 23.44 -4.39
N LYS A 10 20.40 24.13 -4.40
CA LYS A 10 21.16 24.38 -5.63
C LYS A 10 21.74 23.09 -6.23
N GLN A 11 22.16 22.14 -5.39
CA GLN A 11 22.82 20.91 -5.82
C GLN A 11 21.84 19.81 -6.21
N TYR A 12 20.68 19.75 -5.54
CA TYR A 12 19.72 18.63 -5.67
C TYR A 12 18.32 19.07 -6.13
N GLY A 13 18.10 20.36 -6.36
CA GLY A 13 16.82 20.92 -6.80
C GLY A 13 16.00 21.55 -5.68
N GLN A 14 15.06 22.43 -6.05
CA GLN A 14 14.12 23.02 -5.09
C GLN A 14 13.30 21.94 -4.38
N GLY A 15 13.11 22.10 -3.06
CA GLY A 15 12.40 21.11 -2.24
C GLY A 15 13.26 19.94 -1.75
N ALA A 16 14.55 19.88 -2.13
CA ALA A 16 15.48 18.86 -1.62
C ALA A 16 15.67 18.92 -0.08
N ILE A 17 15.39 20.06 0.54
CA ILE A 17 15.29 20.21 2.00
C ILE A 17 14.26 21.28 2.33
N MET A 18 13.36 20.96 3.25
CA MET A 18 12.29 21.86 3.68
C MET A 18 12.04 21.69 5.16
N GLN A 19 11.69 22.79 5.83
CA GLN A 19 11.25 22.73 7.21
C GLN A 19 9.86 22.08 7.24
N MET A 20 9.71 21.08 8.10
CA MET A 20 8.43 20.40 8.30
C MET A 20 7.43 21.40 8.86
N ASP A 21 6.34 21.65 8.13
CA ASP A 21 5.25 22.53 8.53
C ASP A 21 4.01 21.65 8.72
N GLU A 22 3.61 21.44 9.97
CA GLU A 22 2.47 20.57 10.34
C GLU A 22 1.15 21.03 9.70
N HIS A 23 1.04 22.29 9.28
CA HIS A 23 -0.17 22.84 8.66
C HIS A 23 -0.21 22.72 7.13
N ARG A 24 0.86 22.23 6.50
CA ARG A 24 0.98 22.15 5.03
C ARG A 24 0.64 20.79 4.43
N TYR A 25 0.42 19.75 5.22
CA TYR A 25 0.17 18.42 4.69
C TYR A 25 -1.33 18.17 4.52
N ALA A 26 -1.74 17.93 3.27
CA ALA A 26 -3.07 17.42 2.99
C ALA A 26 -3.31 16.10 3.74
N ARG A 27 -4.53 15.89 4.24
CA ARG A 27 -4.91 14.59 4.79
C ARG A 27 -4.73 13.53 3.72
N ILE A 28 -3.95 12.50 4.03
CA ILE A 28 -3.79 11.32 3.19
C ILE A 28 -4.99 10.43 3.47
N GLU A 29 -5.77 10.14 2.44
CA GLU A 29 -6.83 9.13 2.55
C GLU A 29 -6.22 7.75 2.78
N GLY A 30 -6.93 6.90 3.52
CA GLY A 30 -6.48 5.55 3.79
C GLY A 30 -7.57 4.51 3.66
N ILE A 31 -7.14 3.27 3.53
CA ILE A 31 -7.97 2.08 3.41
C ILE A 31 -8.08 1.46 4.80
N PRO A 32 -9.27 1.28 5.37
CA PRO A 32 -9.43 0.63 6.66
C PRO A 32 -8.77 -0.74 6.69
N THR A 33 -8.14 -1.09 7.80
CA THR A 33 -7.45 -2.39 7.96
C THR A 33 -8.41 -3.53 8.29
N GLY A 34 -9.65 -3.21 8.67
CA GLY A 34 -10.60 -4.17 9.25
C GLY A 34 -10.41 -4.37 10.75
N SER A 35 -9.42 -3.72 11.36
CA SER A 35 -9.19 -3.68 12.80
C SER A 35 -9.24 -2.25 13.30
N LEU A 36 -10.29 -1.91 14.06
CA LEU A 36 -10.48 -0.55 14.59
C LEU A 36 -9.29 -0.07 15.43
N SER A 37 -8.70 -0.96 16.24
CA SER A 37 -7.55 -0.59 17.08
C SER A 37 -6.31 -0.27 16.24
N LEU A 38 -6.11 -0.99 15.13
CA LEU A 38 -5.00 -0.72 14.21
C LEU A 38 -5.25 0.57 13.42
N ASP A 39 -6.48 0.80 12.95
CA ASP A 39 -6.83 2.04 12.25
C ASP A 39 -6.59 3.26 13.15
N ILE A 40 -6.96 3.21 14.43
CA ILE A 40 -6.67 4.25 15.42
C ILE A 40 -5.16 4.44 15.58
N ALA A 41 -4.39 3.35 15.69
CA ALA A 41 -2.94 3.42 15.81
C ALA A 41 -2.27 4.04 14.57
N LEU A 42 -2.88 3.89 13.39
CA LEU A 42 -2.47 4.50 12.13
C LEU A 42 -3.04 5.93 11.93
N GLY A 43 -3.47 6.60 13.01
CA GLY A 43 -3.99 7.97 12.95
C GLY A 43 -5.45 8.08 12.51
N GLY A 44 -6.19 6.97 12.52
CA GLY A 44 -7.62 6.89 12.20
C GLY A 44 -7.95 6.72 10.72
N ALA A 45 -6.95 6.61 9.85
CA ALA A 45 -7.13 6.52 8.39
C ALA A 45 -6.93 5.10 7.83
N GLY A 46 -6.33 4.18 8.59
CA GLY A 46 -5.92 2.87 8.06
C GLY A 46 -4.65 2.95 7.21
N ILE A 47 -4.53 2.09 6.19
CA ILE A 47 -3.36 2.04 5.30
C ILE A 47 -3.38 3.23 4.33
N PRO A 48 -2.35 4.09 4.30
CA PRO A 48 -2.35 5.31 3.49
C PRO A 48 -2.28 5.01 1.98
N ARG A 49 -3.15 5.66 1.20
CA ARG A 49 -3.15 5.57 -0.27
C ARG A 49 -1.94 6.28 -0.88
N GLY A 50 -1.46 5.77 -2.02
CA GLY A 50 -0.34 6.35 -2.77
C GLY A 50 1.01 6.28 -2.02
N ARG A 51 1.13 5.37 -1.05
CA ARG A 51 2.33 5.16 -0.23
C ARG A 51 2.66 3.67 -0.16
N VAL A 52 3.94 3.36 -0.01
CA VAL A 52 4.39 1.99 0.26
C VAL A 52 4.20 1.69 1.74
N THR A 53 3.56 0.57 2.04
CA THR A 53 3.39 0.06 3.41
C THR A 53 3.94 -1.36 3.50
N GLU A 54 4.79 -1.61 4.50
CA GLU A 54 5.36 -2.93 4.77
C GLU A 54 4.70 -3.53 6.02
N VAL A 55 4.22 -4.78 5.90
CA VAL A 55 3.71 -5.58 7.02
C VAL A 55 4.60 -6.82 7.15
N PHE A 56 5.44 -6.84 8.19
CA PHE A 56 6.38 -7.94 8.43
C PHE A 56 6.12 -8.65 9.75
N GLY A 57 6.68 -9.85 9.92
CA GLY A 57 6.53 -10.66 11.12
C GLY A 57 6.67 -12.17 10.87
N PRO A 58 6.66 -12.99 11.93
CA PRO A 58 6.84 -14.45 11.84
C PRO A 58 5.84 -15.14 10.90
N GLU A 59 6.17 -16.35 10.46
CA GLU A 59 5.21 -17.22 9.78
C GLU A 59 3.95 -17.41 10.65
N ALA A 60 2.78 -17.50 10.01
CA ALA A 60 1.48 -17.59 10.68
C ALA A 60 1.10 -16.42 11.61
N SER A 61 1.82 -15.29 11.58
CA SER A 61 1.47 -14.10 12.39
C SER A 61 0.23 -13.33 11.90
N GLY A 62 -0.35 -13.70 10.76
CA GLY A 62 -1.55 -13.07 10.20
C GLY A 62 -1.30 -11.97 9.16
N LYS A 63 -0.07 -11.80 8.66
CA LYS A 63 0.27 -10.79 7.63
C LYS A 63 -0.67 -10.83 6.42
N THR A 64 -0.81 -12.01 5.80
CA THR A 64 -1.67 -12.21 4.63
C THR A 64 -3.13 -11.99 4.97
N THR A 65 -3.59 -12.41 6.15
CA THR A 65 -4.96 -12.16 6.61
C THR A 65 -5.25 -10.66 6.74
N LEU A 66 -4.31 -9.88 7.30
CA LEU A 66 -4.43 -8.42 7.37
C LEU A 66 -4.47 -7.81 5.97
N ALA A 67 -3.57 -8.22 5.07
CA ALA A 67 -3.57 -7.75 3.68
C ALA A 67 -4.90 -8.05 2.98
N LEU A 68 -5.47 -9.24 3.15
CA LEU A 68 -6.76 -9.62 2.57
C LEU A 68 -7.92 -8.79 3.13
N HIS A 69 -7.89 -8.38 4.40
CA HIS A 69 -8.88 -7.43 4.92
C HIS A 69 -8.76 -6.04 4.30
N VAL A 70 -7.54 -5.54 4.11
CA VAL A 70 -7.30 -4.26 3.41
C VAL A 70 -7.82 -4.35 1.98
N ILE A 71 -7.52 -5.44 1.26
CA ILE A 71 -8.03 -5.70 -0.10
C ILE A 71 -9.56 -5.70 -0.13
N ALA A 72 -10.21 -6.43 0.78
CA ALA A 72 -11.66 -6.48 0.86
C ALA A 72 -12.28 -5.08 1.13
N ASN A 73 -11.62 -4.27 1.95
CA ASN A 73 -12.08 -2.90 2.24
C ASN A 73 -11.88 -1.96 1.05
N ALA A 74 -10.78 -2.08 0.32
CA ALA A 74 -10.54 -1.35 -0.93
C ALA A 74 -11.59 -1.69 -1.98
N GLN A 75 -11.85 -2.98 -2.22
CA GLN A 75 -12.89 -3.44 -3.14
C GLN A 75 -14.28 -2.96 -2.74
N ARG A 76 -14.61 -2.95 -1.44
CA ARG A 76 -15.90 -2.42 -0.96
C ARG A 76 -16.08 -0.93 -1.22
N ALA A 77 -14.98 -0.17 -1.27
CA ALA A 77 -14.98 1.23 -1.66
C ALA A 77 -15.01 1.43 -3.19
N GLY A 78 -15.09 0.35 -3.97
CA GLY A 78 -15.09 0.36 -5.44
C GLY A 78 -13.69 0.37 -6.06
N GLY A 79 -12.64 0.18 -5.25
CA GLY A 79 -11.26 0.11 -5.72
C GLY A 79 -10.95 -1.18 -6.48
N VAL A 80 -10.09 -1.08 -7.48
CA VAL A 80 -9.54 -2.24 -8.20
C VAL A 80 -8.25 -2.63 -7.51
N VAL A 81 -8.08 -3.93 -7.23
CA VAL A 81 -6.93 -4.42 -6.47
C VAL A 81 -6.21 -5.52 -7.25
N ALA A 82 -4.89 -5.51 -7.18
CA ALA A 82 -4.04 -6.56 -7.69
C ALA A 82 -3.24 -7.23 -6.56
N PHE A 83 -3.05 -8.54 -6.66
CA PHE A 83 -2.28 -9.34 -5.72
C PHE A 83 -1.14 -10.03 -6.46
N ILE A 84 0.09 -9.74 -6.04
CA ILE A 84 1.30 -10.36 -6.57
C ILE A 84 1.67 -11.52 -5.64
N ASP A 85 1.27 -12.73 -6.01
CA ASP A 85 1.47 -13.95 -5.23
C ASP A 85 2.82 -14.59 -5.59
N ALA A 86 3.90 -14.05 -5.02
CA ALA A 86 5.24 -14.62 -5.17
C ALA A 86 5.45 -15.92 -4.36
N GLU A 87 4.54 -16.23 -3.42
CA GLU A 87 4.64 -17.45 -2.59
C GLU A 87 3.83 -18.62 -3.17
N HIS A 88 2.88 -18.36 -4.06
CA HIS A 88 1.99 -19.35 -4.68
C HIS A 88 1.10 -20.07 -3.64
N VAL A 89 0.74 -19.38 -2.54
CA VAL A 89 0.00 -19.96 -1.39
C VAL A 89 -1.38 -19.29 -1.16
N LEU A 90 -1.80 -18.36 -2.01
CA LEU A 90 -3.08 -17.68 -1.80
C LEU A 90 -4.26 -18.67 -1.87
N ASP A 91 -5.01 -18.83 -0.77
CA ASP A 91 -6.26 -19.59 -0.74
C ASP A 91 -7.46 -18.69 -1.10
N PRO A 92 -8.07 -18.85 -2.30
CA PRO A 92 -9.22 -18.05 -2.72
C PRO A 92 -10.46 -18.30 -1.85
N THR A 93 -10.59 -19.49 -1.25
CA THR A 93 -11.70 -19.81 -0.35
C THR A 93 -11.59 -19.02 0.95
N TRP A 94 -10.38 -18.89 1.49
CA TRP A 94 -10.11 -18.06 2.66
C TRP A 94 -10.32 -16.58 2.36
N ALA A 95 -9.76 -16.08 1.24
CA ALA A 95 -9.94 -14.70 0.80
C ALA A 95 -11.43 -14.31 0.71
N LYS A 96 -12.25 -15.17 0.09
CA LYS A 96 -13.71 -14.96 -0.01
C LYS A 96 -14.40 -14.86 1.35
N LYS A 97 -13.99 -15.69 2.32
CA LYS A 97 -14.54 -15.64 3.70
C LYS A 97 -14.19 -14.33 4.40
N LEU A 98 -13.04 -13.72 4.08
CA LEU A 98 -12.63 -12.42 4.61
C LEU A 98 -13.31 -11.23 3.89
N GLY A 99 -14.13 -11.50 2.87
CA GLY A 99 -14.90 -10.49 2.14
C GLY A 99 -14.22 -9.97 0.88
N VAL A 100 -13.15 -10.62 0.43
CA VAL A 100 -12.52 -10.31 -0.87
C VAL A 100 -13.45 -10.79 -1.98
N ASP A 101 -13.72 -9.91 -2.95
CA ASP A 101 -14.33 -10.30 -4.21
C ASP A 101 -13.27 -10.93 -5.10
N VAL A 102 -13.15 -12.26 -5.01
CA VAL A 102 -12.18 -13.05 -5.77
C VAL A 102 -12.45 -12.98 -7.29
N SER A 103 -13.67 -12.64 -7.72
CA SER A 103 -14.00 -12.57 -9.15
C SER A 103 -13.43 -11.33 -9.86
N SER A 104 -13.19 -10.25 -9.11
CA SER A 104 -12.62 -9.00 -9.60
C SER A 104 -11.17 -8.77 -9.15
N LEU A 105 -10.60 -9.63 -8.31
CA LEU A 105 -9.22 -9.54 -7.86
C LEU A 105 -8.26 -9.93 -9.01
N LEU A 106 -7.37 -9.02 -9.39
CA LEU A 106 -6.29 -9.33 -10.33
C LEU A 106 -5.20 -10.10 -9.58
N ILE A 107 -4.75 -11.24 -10.13
CA ILE A 107 -3.69 -12.05 -9.52
C ILE A 107 -2.56 -12.23 -10.52
N SER A 108 -1.32 -12.06 -10.05
CA SER A 108 -0.10 -12.41 -10.78
C SER A 108 0.73 -13.38 -9.97
N GLN A 109 1.19 -14.46 -10.60
CA GLN A 109 2.12 -15.44 -10.03
C GLN A 109 3.44 -15.40 -10.81
N PRO A 110 4.35 -14.49 -10.46
CA PRO A 110 5.59 -14.28 -11.19
C PRO A 110 6.63 -15.36 -10.87
N ASP A 111 7.46 -15.70 -11.85
CA ASP A 111 8.56 -16.65 -11.73
C ASP A 111 9.77 -16.04 -10.98
N THR A 112 9.95 -14.71 -11.03
CA THR A 112 11.07 -14.01 -10.38
C THR A 112 10.65 -12.72 -9.67
N GLY A 113 11.51 -12.24 -8.76
CA GLY A 113 11.29 -10.97 -8.06
C GLY A 113 11.32 -9.76 -9.00
N GLU A 114 12.18 -9.76 -10.02
CA GLU A 114 12.24 -8.72 -11.05
C GLU A 114 10.91 -8.65 -11.82
N GLN A 115 10.38 -9.79 -12.24
CA GLN A 115 9.10 -9.86 -12.93
C GLN A 115 7.95 -9.37 -12.03
N ALA A 116 7.97 -9.72 -10.74
CA ALA A 116 7.00 -9.22 -9.77
C ALA A 116 6.98 -7.69 -9.70
N LEU A 117 8.17 -7.06 -9.67
CA LEU A 117 8.33 -5.61 -9.62
C LEU A 117 7.94 -4.93 -10.94
N GLU A 118 8.30 -5.49 -12.09
CA GLU A 118 7.91 -4.96 -13.40
C GLU A 118 6.38 -4.96 -13.58
N ILE A 119 5.71 -6.06 -13.18
CA ILE A 119 4.25 -6.14 -13.20
C ILE A 119 3.63 -5.11 -12.26
N THR A 120 4.18 -4.96 -11.05
CA THR A 120 3.73 -3.95 -10.09
C THR A 120 3.89 -2.53 -10.65
N GLU A 121 5.01 -2.21 -11.30
CA GLU A 121 5.25 -0.92 -11.94
C GLU A 121 4.24 -0.65 -13.07
N MET A 122 3.97 -1.64 -13.92
CA MET A 122 2.99 -1.50 -15.01
C MET A 122 1.57 -1.24 -14.48
N LEU A 123 1.17 -1.93 -13.41
CA LEU A 123 -0.14 -1.76 -12.77
C LEU A 123 -0.30 -0.41 -12.07
N ILE A 124 0.77 0.09 -11.44
CA ILE A 124 0.76 1.43 -10.82
C ILE A 124 0.68 2.51 -11.90
N ARG A 125 1.42 2.35 -13.01
CA ARG A 125 1.47 3.34 -14.11
C ARG A 125 0.18 3.43 -14.93
N SER A 126 -0.68 2.42 -14.89
CA SER A 126 -1.94 2.43 -15.64
C SER A 126 -3.03 3.26 -14.96
N ASP A 127 -2.80 3.77 -13.73
CA ASP A 127 -3.80 4.46 -12.89
C ASP A 127 -5.12 3.66 -12.75
N SER A 128 -5.05 2.34 -12.94
CA SER A 128 -6.21 1.44 -12.95
C SER A 128 -6.33 0.59 -11.70
N VAL A 129 -5.34 0.65 -10.81
CA VAL A 129 -5.30 -0.05 -9.51
C VAL A 129 -5.23 1.00 -8.41
N ASP A 130 -5.97 0.75 -7.34
CA ASP A 130 -6.22 1.67 -6.22
C ASP A 130 -5.24 1.52 -5.04
#